data_AF-A0A914UDJ0-F1
#
_entry.id   AF-A0A914UDJ0-F1
#
_cell.length_a   1.000
_cell.length_b   1.000
_cell.length_c   1.000
_cell.angle_alpha   90.00
_cell.angle_beta   90.00
_cell.angle_gamma   90.00
#
_symmetry.space_group_name_H-M   'P 1'
#
loop_
_entity.id
_entity.type
_entity.pdbx_description
1 polymer ?
#
loop_
_entity_poly.entity_id
_entity_poly.type
_entity_poly.pdbx_seq_one_letter_code
_entity_poly.pdbx_strand_id
1 'polypeptide(L)' 'MGQAAGVPSPDQRGHAAHIRQMDDNRFQNTGERMLPVEDRRFLNSIVHDPSMEHSPQYDNRLNNLRETHYPNNGARPDL' A
#
# COMPACT_ATOMS: atom_id res chain seq x y z
N MET A 1 13.71 -3.10 23.94
CA MET A 1 12.48 -2.95 23.13
C MET A 1 12.85 -2.23 21.85
N GLY A 2 13.20 -2.96 20.78
CA GLY A 2 13.60 -2.36 19.51
C GLY A 2 12.39 -2.25 18.61
N GLN A 3 11.88 -1.02 18.41
CA GLN A 3 10.92 -0.74 17.36
C GLN A 3 11.62 -1.02 16.03
N ALA A 4 11.12 -1.98 15.25
CA ALA A 4 11.58 -2.22 13.90
C ALA A 4 11.35 -0.93 13.11
N ALA A 5 12.41 -0.17 12.87
CA ALA A 5 12.38 0.89 11.87
C ALA A 5 12.03 0.19 10.55
N GLY A 6 10.81 0.43 10.06
CA GLY A 6 10.34 -0.14 8.80
C GLY A 6 11.40 0.12 7.74
N VAL A 7 11.82 -0.94 7.03
CA VAL A 7 12.75 -0.80 5.92
C VAL A 7 12.12 0.19 4.93
N PRO A 8 12.76 1.34 4.65
CA PRO A 8 12.20 2.31 3.72
C PRO A 8 12.01 1.63 2.37
N SER A 9 10.79 1.72 1.84
CA SER A 9 10.50 1.14 0.54
C SER A 9 11.14 2.02 -0.53
N PRO A 10 11.98 1.47 -1.43
CA PRO A 10 12.74 2.28 -2.39
C PRO A 10 11.86 3.15 -3.32
N ASP A 11 10.56 2.88 -3.42
CA ASP A 11 9.60 3.71 -4.16
C ASP A 11 8.20 3.67 -3.52
N GLN A 12 7.88 4.69 -2.71
CA GLN A 12 6.55 4.87 -2.10
C GLN A 12 5.46 5.06 -3.14
N ARG A 13 5.77 5.70 -4.27
CA ARG A 13 4.80 5.94 -5.34
C ARG A 13 4.47 4.63 -6.05
N GLY A 14 5.48 3.85 -6.40
CA GLY A 14 5.30 2.50 -6.96
C GLY A 14 4.45 1.62 -6.05
N HIS A 15 4.71 1.63 -4.74
CA HIS A 15 3.90 0.90 -3.76
C HIS A 15 2.45 1.40 -3.68
N ALA A 16 2.24 2.71 -3.59
CA ALA A 16 0.89 3.27 -3.52
C ALA A 16 0.08 3.00 -4.80
N ALA A 17 0.72 3.11 -5.97
CA ALA A 17 0.13 2.81 -7.27
C ALA A 17 -0.28 1.34 -7.38
N HIS A 18 0.57 0.42 -6.93
CA HIS A 18 0.27 -1.01 -6.93
C HIS A 18 -0.96 -1.34 -6.06
N ILE A 19 -1.03 -0.78 -4.85
CA ILE A 19 -2.18 -0.97 -3.95
C ILE A 19 -3.47 -0.41 -4.57
N ARG A 20 -3.42 0.77 -5.21
CA ARG A 20 -4.58 1.35 -5.92
C ARG A 20 -5.05 0.49 -7.09
N GLN A 21 -4.11 -0.01 -7.89
CA GLN A 21 -4.42 -0.87 -9.02
C GLN A 21 -5.16 -2.14 -8.57
N MET A 22 -4.75 -2.75 -7.45
CA MET A 22 -5.43 -3.92 -6.91
C MET A 22 -6.85 -3.61 -6.40
N ASP A 23 -7.06 -2.49 -5.70
CA ASP A 23 -8.40 -2.06 -5.27
C ASP A 23 -9.32 -1.80 -6.47
N ASP A 24 -8.80 -1.15 -7.52
CA ASP A 24 -9.55 -0.88 -8.75
C ASP A 24 -9.88 -2.19 -9.49
N ASN A 25 -8.93 -3.12 -9.60
CA ASN A 25 -9.15 -4.43 -10.20
C ASN A 25 -10.22 -5.22 -9.43
N ARG A 26 -10.18 -5.24 -8.09
CA ARG A 26 -11.22 -5.93 -7.30
C ARG A 26 -12.60 -5.32 -7.54
N PHE A 27 -12.70 -3.99 -7.54
CA PHE A 27 -13.96 -3.31 -7.82
C PHE A 27 -14.50 -3.62 -9.21
N GLN A 28 -13.65 -3.65 -10.23
CA GLN A 28 -14.06 -4.01 -11.59
C GLN A 28 -14.57 -5.46 -11.69
N ASN A 29 -13.99 -6.39 -10.92
CA ASN A 29 -14.36 -7.80 -10.97
C ASN A 29 -15.54 -8.17 -10.07
N THR A 30 -15.67 -7.56 -8.89
CA THR A 30 -16.67 -7.96 -7.88
C THR A 30 -17.67 -6.87 -7.52
N GLY A 31 -17.48 -5.62 -7.98
CA GLY A 31 -18.27 -4.47 -7.55
C GLY A 31 -17.96 -3.97 -6.14
N GLU A 32 -17.02 -4.60 -5.43
CA GLU A 32 -16.67 -4.27 -4.05
C GLU A 32 -15.29 -3.64 -3.96
N ARG A 33 -15.15 -2.63 -3.10
CA ARG A 33 -13.86 -2.01 -2.80
C ARG A 33 -13.16 -2.78 -1.70
N MET A 34 -11.85 -2.95 -1.85
CA MET A 34 -11.03 -3.59 -0.83
C MET A 34 -10.61 -2.59 0.25
N LEU A 35 -10.47 -1.33 -0.13
CA LEU A 35 -10.00 -0.25 0.73
C LEU A 35 -11.13 0.72 1.08
N PRO A 36 -11.15 1.24 2.33
CA PRO A 36 -12.01 2.35 2.68
C PRO A 36 -11.66 3.60 1.85
N VAL A 37 -12.58 4.56 1.80
CA VAL A 37 -12.41 5.80 1.03
C VAL A 37 -11.15 6.56 1.46
N GLU A 38 -10.84 6.59 2.75
CA GLU A 38 -9.73 7.35 3.33
C GLU A 38 -8.37 6.83 2.85
N ASP A 39 -8.19 5.52 2.81
CA ASP A 39 -6.93 4.93 2.35
C ASP A 39 -6.76 5.10 0.84
N ARG A 40 -7.85 5.06 0.07
CA ARG A 40 -7.78 5.40 -1.37
C ARG A 40 -7.37 6.84 -1.61
N ARG A 41 -7.86 7.79 -0.80
CA ARG A 41 -7.45 9.20 -0.86
C ARG A 41 -5.98 9.38 -0.50
N PHE A 42 -5.53 8.70 0.56
CA PHE A 42 -4.13 8.70 0.97
C PHE A 42 -3.21 8.19 -0.14
N LEU A 43 -3.53 7.03 -0.73
CA LEU A 43 -2.74 6.45 -1.81
C LEU A 43 -2.73 7.36 -3.06
N ASN A 44 -3.86 7.95 -3.44
CA ASN A 44 -3.91 8.91 -4.55
C ASN A 44 -3.03 10.14 -4.29
N SER A 45 -2.95 10.59 -3.03
CA SER A 45 -2.08 11.71 -2.66
C SER A 45 -0.62 11.35 -2.89
N ILE A 46 -0.17 10.15 -2.45
CA ILE A 46 1.21 9.70 -2.69
C ILE A 46 1.52 9.56 -4.19
N VAL A 47 0.59 8.99 -4.97
CA VAL A 47 0.80 8.74 -6.41
C VAL A 47 0.88 10.05 -7.20
N HIS A 48 0.06 11.04 -6.86
CA HIS A 48 -0.11 12.23 -7.70
C HIS A 48 0.53 13.51 -7.15
N ASP A 49 0.88 13.56 -5.85
CA ASP A 49 1.50 14.73 -5.25
C ASP A 49 3.03 14.61 -5.28
N PRO A 50 3.72 15.44 -6.10
CA PRO A 50 5.17 15.42 -6.16
C PRO A 50 5.84 15.80 -4.84
N SER A 51 5.17 16.59 -4.00
CA SER A 51 5.70 17.06 -2.71
C SER A 51 5.71 15.99 -1.62
N MET A 52 5.02 14.87 -1.85
CA MET A 52 4.99 13.72 -0.94
C MET A 52 6.12 12.72 -1.18
N GLU A 53 7.12 13.07 -2.00
CA GLU A 53 8.24 12.20 -2.32
C GLU A 53 9.08 11.90 -1.06
N HIS A 54 9.20 10.61 -0.73
CA HIS A 54 10.05 10.06 0.33
C HIS A 54 9.80 10.63 1.74
N SER A 55 8.60 10.42 2.27
CA SER A 55 8.34 10.67 3.69
C SER A 55 8.29 9.36 4.48
N PRO A 56 9.25 9.06 5.39
CA PRO A 56 9.31 7.79 6.12
C PRO A 56 8.03 7.42 6.89
N GLN A 57 7.25 8.43 7.29
CA GLN A 57 5.95 8.23 7.93
C GLN A 57 4.91 7.53 7.03
N TYR A 58 5.04 7.66 5.71
CA TYR A 58 4.17 6.99 4.75
C TYR A 58 4.59 5.55 4.50
N ASP A 59 5.87 5.19 4.68
CA ASP A 59 6.35 3.79 4.55
C ASP A 59 5.61 2.88 5.54
N ASN A 60 5.51 3.31 6.79
CA ASN A 60 4.81 2.53 7.83
C ASN A 60 3.33 2.35 7.49
N ARG A 61 2.66 3.41 7.02
CA ARG A 61 1.25 3.32 6.64
C ARG A 61 1.04 2.46 5.40
N LEU A 62 1.91 2.55 4.40
CA LEU A 62 1.87 1.70 3.20
C LEU A 62 2.14 0.24 3.53
N ASN A 63 3.11 -0.04 4.40
CA ASN A 63 3.40 -1.39 4.89
C ASN A 63 2.22 -1.97 5.68
N ASN A 64 1.63 -1.17 6.57
CA ASN A 64 0.43 -1.59 7.31
C ASN A 64 -0.76 -1.87 6.39
N LEU A 65 -1.00 -1.03 5.37
CA LEU A 65 -2.04 -1.27 4.37
C LEU A 65 -1.78 -2.56 3.59
N ARG A 66 -0.51 -2.82 3.26
CA ARG A 66 -0.11 -4.07 2.64
C ARG A 66 -0.38 -5.25 3.56
N GLU A 67 0.04 -5.22 4.82
CA GLU A 67 -0.14 -6.34 5.75
C GLU A 67 -1.61 -6.59 6.13
N THR A 68 -2.39 -5.53 6.33
CA THR A 68 -3.80 -5.62 6.76
C THR A 68 -4.69 -6.18 5.66
N HIS A 69 -4.46 -5.76 4.42
CA HIS A 69 -5.28 -6.20 3.29
C HIS A 69 -4.63 -7.33 2.49
N TYR A 70 -3.34 -7.60 2.71
CA TYR A 70 -2.53 -8.57 1.97
C TYR A 70 -1.45 -9.24 2.84
N PRO A 71 -1.83 -10.00 3.87
CA PRO A 71 -0.87 -10.72 4.72
C PRO A 71 -0.09 -11.83 3.98
N ASN A 72 -0.30 -12.05 2.68
CA ASN A 72 0.11 -13.27 1.99
C ASN A 72 0.84 -13.09 0.64
N ASN A 73 1.68 -12.05 0.51
CA ASN A 73 2.67 -11.97 -0.58
C ASN A 73 4.08 -12.44 -0.17
N GLY A 74 4.22 -13.10 0.99
CA GLY A 74 5.48 -13.62 1.52
C GLY A 74 5.57 -15.13 1.69
N ALA A 75 4.45 -15.86 1.64
CA ALA A 75 4.47 -17.33 1.69
C ALA A 75 4.05 -17.86 0.32
N ARG A 76 5.05 -18.21 -0.51
CA ARG A 76 4.86 -19.33 -1.43
C ARG A 76 4.55 -20.54 -0.56
N PRO A 77 3.36 -21.17 -0.61
CA PRO A 77 3.27 -22.56 -0.22
C PRO A 77 3.99 -23.36 -1.31
N ASP A 78 5.00 -24.13 -0.89
CA ASP A 78 5.73 -25.17 -1.64
C ASP A 78 5.48 -25.30 -3.15
N LEU A 79 6.53 -25.05 -3.94
CA LEU A 79 6.79 -25.71 -5.23
C LEU A 79 8.22 -26.27 -5.21
#